data_AF-A0A4Z0ZXJ0-F1
#
_entry.id   AF-A0A4Z0ZXJ0-F1
#
_cell.length_a   1.000
_cell.length_b   1.000
_cell.length_c   1.000
_cell.angle_alpha   90.00
_cell.angle_beta   90.00
_cell.angle_gamma   90.00
#
_symmetry.space_group_name_H-M   'P 1'
#
loop_
_entity.id
_entity.type
_entity.pdbx_description
1 polymer ?
#
loop_
_entity_poly.entity_id
_entity_poly.type
_entity_poly.pdbx_seq_one_letter_code
_entity_poly.pdbx_strand_id
1 'polypeptide(L)'
;MSKELLYLNDFYRIKRNPKEGKIVFLSQVFPLSGNKAYHTTHQVILKSVNGKEISSLEDLKQIVNQSDSPFIRFVLGDGYELIFKKDEIRSLNEEAKKNFQIQQDFNF
;
A
#
# COMPACT_ATOMS: atom_id res chain seq x y z
N MET A 1 -42.36 1.40 -8.90
CA MET A 1 -41.41 1.48 -10.03
C MET A 1 -40.33 2.52 -9.75
N SER A 2 -39.34 2.19 -8.92
CA SER A 2 -38.24 3.13 -8.59
C SER A 2 -36.97 2.44 -8.13
N LYS A 3 -37.11 1.26 -7.51
CA LYS A 3 -35.98 0.44 -7.08
C LYS A 3 -35.10 -0.01 -8.25
N GLU A 4 -35.67 -0.47 -9.36
CA GLU A 4 -34.86 -0.95 -10.50
C GLU A 4 -33.99 0.14 -11.12
N LEU A 5 -34.51 1.37 -11.23
CA LEU A 5 -33.75 2.53 -11.73
C LEU A 5 -32.67 2.97 -10.74
N LEU A 6 -32.94 2.88 -9.44
CA LEU A 6 -31.96 3.14 -8.39
C LEU A 6 -30.82 2.10 -8.42
N TYR A 7 -31.14 0.81 -8.49
CA TYR A 7 -30.14 -0.26 -8.60
C TYR A 7 -29.32 -0.15 -9.88
N LEU A 8 -29.93 0.24 -11.00
CA LEU A 8 -29.23 0.46 -12.26
C LEU A 8 -28.27 1.65 -12.16
N ASN A 9 -28.69 2.75 -11.52
CA ASN A 9 -27.85 3.91 -11.30
C ASN A 9 -26.65 3.58 -10.40
N ASP A 10 -26.88 2.89 -9.28
CA ASP A 10 -25.83 2.44 -8.37
C ASP A 10 -24.88 1.45 -9.06
N PHE A 11 -25.40 0.50 -9.84
CA PHE A 11 -24.57 -0.43 -10.63
C PHE A 11 -23.66 0.30 -11.63
N TYR A 12 -24.20 1.30 -12.35
CA TYR A 12 -23.38 2.11 -13.26
C TYR A 12 -22.40 3.03 -12.52
N ARG A 13 -22.74 3.50 -11.31
CA ARG A 13 -21.81 4.27 -10.48
C ARG A 13 -20.62 3.39 -10.07
N ILE A 14 -20.89 2.18 -9.59
CA ILE A 14 -19.88 1.16 -9.20
C ILE A 14 -18.99 0.77 -10.39
N LYS A 15 -19.57 0.61 -11.58
CA LYS A 15 -18.81 0.28 -12.80
C LYS A 15 -17.95 1.42 -13.35
N ARG A 16 -18.30 2.68 -13.08
CA ARG A 16 -17.63 3.86 -13.65
C ARG A 16 -16.38 4.27 -12.88
N ASN A 17 -16.16 3.77 -11.68
CA ASN A 17 -14.94 4.05 -10.94
C ASN A 17 -13.93 2.93 -11.23
N PRO A 18 -12.95 3.11 -12.13
CA PRO A 18 -11.99 2.06 -12.47
C PRO A 18 -11.10 1.62 -11.29
N LYS A 19 -11.17 2.36 -10.16
CA LYS A 19 -10.53 2.05 -8.88
C LYS A 19 -11.44 1.27 -7.91
N GLU A 20 -12.76 1.19 -8.15
CA GLU A 20 -13.66 0.39 -7.31
C GLU A 20 -13.38 -1.10 -7.50
N GLY A 21 -12.86 -1.73 -6.44
CA GLY A 21 -12.71 -3.18 -6.34
C GLY A 21 -11.27 -3.71 -6.30
N LYS A 22 -10.25 -2.85 -6.49
CA LYS A 22 -8.84 -3.25 -6.32
C LYS A 22 -8.28 -2.68 -5.02
N ILE A 23 -7.81 -3.58 -4.17
CA ILE A 23 -7.19 -3.24 -2.88
C ILE A 23 -5.73 -3.68 -2.89
N VAL A 24 -4.88 -2.90 -2.22
CA VAL A 24 -3.50 -3.29 -1.94
C VAL A 24 -3.45 -3.80 -0.50
N PHE A 25 -2.78 -4.93 -0.29
CA PHE A 25 -2.77 -5.63 0.98
C PHE A 25 -1.35 -5.83 1.48
N LEU A 26 -1.09 -5.44 2.72
CA LEU A 26 0.12 -5.78 3.44
C LEU A 26 -0.05 -7.22 3.97
N SER A 27 0.54 -8.17 3.26
CA SER A 27 0.48 -9.59 3.63
C SER A 27 1.25 -9.87 4.92
N GLN A 28 2.51 -9.45 4.97
CA GLN A 28 3.42 -9.70 6.07
C GLN A 28 4.53 -8.65 6.15
N VAL A 29 5.06 -8.45 7.36
CA VAL A 29 6.27 -7.67 7.61
C VAL A 29 7.41 -8.63 7.90
N PHE A 30 8.48 -8.56 7.10
CA PHE A 30 9.70 -9.33 7.37
C PHE A 30 10.38 -8.79 8.63
N PRO A 31 10.77 -9.66 9.57
CA PRO A 31 11.34 -9.23 10.83
C PRO A 31 12.78 -8.74 10.64
N LEU A 32 12.94 -7.43 10.45
CA LEU A 32 14.23 -6.76 10.30
C LEU A 32 14.50 -5.82 11.48
N SER A 33 15.76 -5.42 11.63
CA SER A 33 16.19 -4.60 12.76
C SER A 33 15.54 -3.20 12.77
N GLY A 34 15.37 -2.59 11.60
CA GLY A 34 14.82 -1.24 11.42
C GLY A 34 13.30 -1.15 11.33
N ASN A 35 12.56 -2.27 11.38
CA ASN A 35 11.09 -2.28 11.33
C ASN A 35 10.45 -3.00 12.52
N LYS A 36 11.18 -3.17 13.63
CA LYS A 36 10.73 -3.86 14.87
C LYS A 36 9.35 -3.44 15.38
N ALA A 37 9.05 -2.14 15.32
CA ALA A 37 7.78 -1.59 15.79
C ALA A 37 6.57 -2.12 14.99
N TYR A 38 6.80 -2.70 13.81
CA TYR A 38 5.78 -3.09 12.85
C TYR A 38 5.70 -4.62 12.64
N HIS A 39 6.45 -5.41 13.43
CA HIS A 39 6.52 -6.87 13.26
C HIS A 39 5.20 -7.59 13.52
N THR A 40 4.25 -6.97 14.23
CA THR A 40 2.93 -7.53 14.51
C THR A 40 1.89 -7.16 13.46
N THR A 41 2.22 -6.28 12.51
CA THR A 41 1.32 -5.86 11.45
C THR A 41 1.27 -6.92 10.36
N HIS A 42 0.12 -7.56 10.22
CA HIS A 42 -0.12 -8.57 9.18
C HIS A 42 -1.54 -8.45 8.68
N GLN A 43 -1.73 -8.82 7.42
CA GLN A 43 -3.05 -8.95 6.83
C GLN A 43 -3.93 -7.68 6.86
N VAL A 44 -3.35 -6.53 6.52
CA VAL A 44 -4.05 -5.22 6.57
C VAL A 44 -4.11 -4.55 5.21
N ILE A 45 -5.22 -3.90 4.90
CA ILE A 45 -5.38 -3.09 3.68
C ILE A 45 -4.51 -1.84 3.78
N LEU A 46 -3.73 -1.55 2.74
CA LEU A 46 -3.04 -0.27 2.59
C LEU A 46 -4.00 0.72 1.93
N LYS A 47 -4.43 1.73 2.68
CA LYS A 47 -5.45 2.70 2.25
C LYS A 47 -4.84 3.84 1.44
N SER A 48 -3.75 4.44 1.93
CA SER A 48 -3.09 5.55 1.26
C SER A 48 -1.60 5.61 1.54
N VAL A 49 -0.87 6.27 0.64
CA VAL A 49 0.56 6.59 0.80
C VAL A 49 0.77 8.07 0.54
N ASN A 50 1.43 8.75 1.48
CA ASN A 50 1.62 10.21 1.46
C ASN A 50 0.30 10.98 1.23
N GLY A 51 -0.81 10.48 1.80
CA GLY A 51 -2.13 11.07 1.67
C GLY A 51 -2.84 10.80 0.34
N LYS A 52 -2.23 10.07 -0.60
CA LYS A 52 -2.85 9.65 -1.86
C LYS A 52 -3.41 8.23 -1.73
N GLU A 53 -4.69 8.06 -2.03
CA GLU A 53 -5.31 6.73 -2.08
C GLU A 53 -4.69 5.89 -3.18
N ILE A 54 -4.44 4.61 -2.87
CA ILE A 54 -3.85 3.66 -3.81
C ILE A 54 -4.85 2.56 -4.15
N SER A 55 -4.79 2.10 -5.39
CA SER A 55 -5.66 1.02 -5.90
C SER A 55 -4.87 -0.06 -6.65
N SER A 56 -3.55 0.09 -6.73
CA SER A 56 -2.65 -0.81 -7.46
C SER A 56 -1.22 -0.71 -6.92
N LEU A 57 -0.38 -1.72 -7.24
CA LEU A 57 1.04 -1.69 -6.90
C LEU A 57 1.80 -0.68 -7.77
N GLU A 58 1.30 -0.38 -8.97
CA GLU A 58 1.82 0.65 -9.84
C GLU A 58 1.64 2.05 -9.23
N ASP A 59 0.46 2.34 -8.66
CA ASP A 59 0.22 3.60 -7.93
C ASP A 59 1.22 3.74 -6.77
N LEU A 60 1.38 2.68 -5.99
CA LEU A 60 2.33 2.62 -4.89
C LEU A 60 3.76 2.93 -5.37
N LYS A 61 4.17 2.31 -6.49
CA LYS A 61 5.50 2.51 -7.08
C LYS A 61 5.75 3.92 -7.54
N GLN A 62 4.77 4.50 -8.22
CA GLN A 62 4.87 5.90 -8.65
C GLN A 62 4.97 6.83 -7.45
N ILE A 63 4.16 6.64 -6.41
CA ILE A 63 4.18 7.52 -5.24
C ILE A 63 5.50 7.42 -4.48
N VAL A 64 6.03 6.23 -4.24
CA VAL A 64 7.29 6.06 -3.51
C VAL A 64 8.47 6.65 -4.30
N ASN A 65 8.51 6.43 -5.62
CA ASN A 65 9.62 6.86 -6.47
C ASN A 65 9.58 8.36 -6.77
N GLN A 66 8.39 8.94 -6.97
CA GLN A 66 8.21 10.35 -7.34
C GLN A 66 8.04 11.28 -6.12
N SER A 67 8.00 10.75 -4.90
CA SER A 67 7.84 11.57 -3.71
C SER A 67 9.09 12.42 -3.46
N ASP A 68 9.00 13.75 -3.45
CA ASP A 68 10.13 14.60 -3.02
C ASP A 68 10.32 14.63 -1.49
N SER A 69 9.36 14.09 -0.73
CA SER A 69 9.45 13.99 0.72
C SER A 69 10.54 12.99 1.15
N PRO A 70 11.35 13.34 2.17
CA PRO A 70 12.31 12.41 2.76
C PRO A 70 11.64 11.25 3.50
N PHE A 71 10.35 11.39 3.82
CA PHE A 71 9.54 10.38 4.49
C PHE A 71 8.44 9.84 3.58
N ILE A 72 8.16 8.56 3.72
CA ILE A 72 7.00 7.88 3.16
C ILE A 72 6.08 7.47 4.31
N ARG A 73 4.83 7.95 4.27
CA ARG A 73 3.78 7.63 5.24
C ARG A 73 2.78 6.68 4.60
N PHE A 74 2.65 5.49 5.15
CA PHE A 74 1.65 4.48 4.79
C PHE A 74 0.52 4.55 5.81
N VAL A 75 -0.72 4.66 5.34
CA VAL A 75 -1.91 4.63 6.19
C VAL A 75 -2.67 3.35 5.91
N LEU A 76 -2.87 2.54 6.95
CA LEU A 76 -3.57 1.28 6.89
C LEU A 76 -5.08 1.46 7.07
N GLY A 77 -5.86 0.43 6.73
CA GLY A 77 -7.32 0.44 6.77
C GLY A 77 -7.92 0.62 8.16
N ASP A 78 -7.19 0.24 9.20
CA ASP A 78 -7.53 0.43 10.62
C ASP A 78 -7.12 1.80 11.17
N GLY A 79 -6.51 2.65 10.34
CA GLY A 79 -6.00 3.97 10.73
C GLY A 79 -4.59 3.93 11.31
N TYR A 80 -3.94 2.76 11.38
CA TYR A 80 -2.54 2.66 11.79
C TYR A 80 -1.61 3.25 10.72
N GLU A 81 -0.51 3.84 11.15
CA GLU A 81 0.42 4.55 10.27
C GLU A 81 1.84 4.01 10.38
N LEU A 82 2.45 3.74 9.23
CA LEU A 82 3.86 3.39 9.13
C LEU A 82 4.59 4.56 8.49
N ILE A 83 5.63 5.07 9.15
CA ILE A 83 6.43 6.16 8.63
C ILE A 83 7.87 5.69 8.54
N PHE A 84 8.45 5.84 7.35
CA PHE A 84 9.85 5.48 7.08
C PHE A 84 10.54 6.61 6.34
N LYS A 85 11.83 6.79 6.59
CA LYS A 85 12.68 7.57 5.68
C LYS A 85 12.94 6.77 4.42
N LYS A 86 13.14 7.46 3.29
CA LYS A 86 13.51 6.81 2.03
C LYS A 86 14.79 5.98 2.15
N ASP A 87 15.80 6.52 2.82
CA ASP A 87 17.08 5.80 3.02
C ASP A 87 16.89 4.55 3.89
N GLU A 88 16.00 4.61 4.89
CA GLU A 88 15.65 3.46 5.72
C GLU A 88 14.96 2.36 4.89
N ILE A 89 14.03 2.72 4.00
CA ILE A 89 13.39 1.76 3.08
C ILE A 89 14.45 1.07 2.22
N ARG A 90 15.41 1.83 1.68
CA ARG A 90 16.47 1.27 0.85
C ARG A 90 17.36 0.31 1.64
N SER A 91 17.83 0.71 2.82
CA SER A 91 18.65 -0.16 3.68
C SER A 91 17.89 -1.42 4.12
N LEU A 92 16.61 -1.30 4.46
CA LEU A 92 15.76 -2.43 4.80
C LEU A 92 15.55 -3.38 3.62
N ASN A 93 15.38 -2.85 2.40
CA ASN A 93 15.28 -3.67 1.20
C ASN A 93 16.58 -4.45 0.92
N GLU A 94 17.74 -3.82 1.10
CA GLU A 94 19.04 -4.49 0.96
C GLU A 94 19.22 -5.60 2.02
N GLU A 95 18.85 -5.32 3.28
CA GLU A 95 18.87 -6.31 4.37
C GLU A 95 17.91 -7.48 4.08
N ALA A 96 16.70 -7.18 3.59
CA ALA A 96 15.69 -8.19 3.25
C ALA A 96 16.17 -9.15 2.16
N LYS A 97 16.75 -8.61 1.08
CA LYS A 97 17.29 -9.41 -0.04
C LYS A 97 18.36 -10.38 0.43
N LYS A 98 19.28 -9.90 1.27
CA LYS A 98 20.38 -10.70 1.82
C LYS A 98 19.87 -11.81 2.74
N ASN A 99 18.92 -11.49 3.62
CA ASN A 99 18.49 -12.40 4.68
C ASN A 99 17.43 -13.42 4.21
N PHE A 100 16.59 -13.06 3.23
CA PHE A 100 15.42 -13.87 2.83
C PHE A 100 15.50 -14.44 1.40
N GLN A 101 16.61 -14.27 0.68
CA GLN A 101 16.83 -14.82 -0.68
C GLN A 101 15.69 -14.49 -1.67
N ILE A 102 15.15 -13.26 -1.59
CA ILE A 102 14.05 -12.81 -2.45
C ILE A 102 14.55 -12.75 -3.90
N GLN A 103 14.09 -13.67 -4.75
CA GLN A 103 14.61 -13.86 -6.13
C GLN A 103 14.08 -12.84 -7.15
N GLN A 104 12.91 -12.24 -6.90
CA GLN A 104 12.34 -11.20 -7.75
C GLN A 104 11.83 -10.05 -6.88
N ASP A 105 12.52 -8.93 -7.01
CA ASP A 105 12.09 -7.66 -6.46
C ASP A 105 11.20 -6.94 -7.48
N PHE A 106 9.95 -6.68 -7.12
CA PHE A 106 9.17 -5.59 -7.73
C PHE A 106 9.37 -4.28 -6.95
N ASN A 107 10.57 -4.09 -6.38
CA ASN A 107 10.86 -3.03 -5.43
C ASN A 107 11.35 -1.74 -6.09
N PHE A 108 10.98 -0.66 -5.43
CA PHE A 108 11.17 0.77 -5.68
C PHE A 108 12.64 1.18 -5.81
#